data_AF-A0A7G2LUQ8-F1
#
_entry.id   AF-A0A7G2LUQ8-F1
#
_cell.length_a   1.000
_cell.length_b   1.000
_cell.length_c   1.000
_cell.angle_alpha   90.00
_cell.angle_beta   90.00
_cell.angle_gamma   90.00
#
_symmetry.space_group_name_H-M   'P 1'
#
loop_
_entity.id
_entity.type
_entity.pdbx_description
1 polymer ?
#
loop_
_entity_poly.entity_id
_entity_poly.type
_entity_poly.pdbx_seq_one_letter_code
_entity_poly.pdbx_strand_id
1 'polypeptide(L)' 'MKVTYRDVKSDILSKITKGEWPLGSLVPNEVDLAETYGCARATVNRAMREL' A
#
# COMPACT_ATOMS: atom_id res chain seq x y z
N MET A 1 10.87 -9.25 -10.46
CA MET A 1 10.85 -7.82 -10.06
C MET A 1 10.65 -7.76 -8.55
N LYS A 2 11.54 -7.16 -7.75
CA LYS A 2 11.29 -6.98 -6.31
C LYS A 2 10.50 -5.69 -6.12
N VAL A 3 9.26 -5.78 -5.67
CA VAL A 3 8.46 -4.60 -5.30
C VAL A 3 9.04 -4.00 -4.02
N THR A 4 9.41 -2.72 -4.06
CA THR A 4 9.95 -2.00 -2.89
C THR A 4 8.86 -1.22 -2.17
N TYR A 5 9.14 -0.79 -0.94
CA TYR A 5 8.18 0.01 -0.16
C TYR A 5 7.85 1.34 -0.83
N ARG A 6 8.75 1.89 -1.65
CA ARG A 6 8.53 3.12 -2.41
C ARG A 6 7.51 2.90 -3.53
N ASP A 7 7.57 1.75 -4.20
CA ASP A 7 6.61 1.38 -5.25
C ASP A 7 5.21 1.21 -4.65
N VAL A 8 5.10 0.45 -3.55
CA VAL A 8 3.83 0.26 -2.81
C VAL A 8 3.28 1.60 -2.34
N LYS A 9 4.13 2.46 -1.77
CA LYS A 9 3.72 3.80 -1.33
C LYS A 9 3.18 4.63 -2.50
N SER A 10 3.89 4.67 -3.63
CA SER A 10 3.49 5.44 -4.80
C SER A 10 2.16 4.95 -5.39
N ASP A 11 1.94 3.64 -5.37
CA ASP A 11 0.69 3.02 -5.83
C ASP A 11 -0.47 3.37 -4.89
N ILE A 12 -0.27 3.20 -3.57
CA ILE A 12 -1.26 3.57 -2.55
C ILE A 12 -1.60 5.06 -2.62
N LEU A 13 -0.59 5.94 -2.72
CA LEU A 13 -0.81 7.37 -2.91
C LEU A 13 -1.61 7.63 -4.18
N SER A 14 -1.28 6.98 -5.29
CA SER A 14 -2.05 7.12 -6.53
C SER A 14 -3.51 6.67 -6.35
N LYS A 15 -3.77 5.58 -5.64
CA LYS A 15 -5.14 5.11 -5.35
C LYS A 15 -5.92 6.08 -4.48
N ILE A 16 -5.29 6.63 -3.44
CA ILE A 16 -5.88 7.66 -2.59
C ILE A 16 -6.19 8.92 -3.42
N THR A 17 -5.23 9.36 -4.25
CA THR A 17 -5.38 10.56 -5.08
C THR A 17 -6.42 10.38 -6.19
N LYS A 18 -6.57 9.15 -6.71
CA LYS A 18 -7.62 8.75 -7.65
C LYS A 18 -9.00 8.62 -6.99
N GLY A 19 -9.07 8.62 -5.67
CA GLY A 19 -10.30 8.41 -4.92
C GLY A 19 -10.78 6.96 -4.89
N GLU A 20 -9.92 5.99 -5.22
CA GLU A 20 -10.24 4.56 -5.05
C GLU A 20 -10.43 4.21 -3.57
N TRP A 21 -9.64 4.85 -2.69
CA TRP A 21 -9.79 4.75 -1.24
C TRP A 21 -10.13 6.12 -0.67
N PRO A 22 -11.42 6.48 -0.61
CA PRO A 22 -11.84 7.74 -0.02
C PRO A 22 -11.54 7.77 1.48
N LEU A 23 -11.37 8.98 2.00
CA LEU A 23 -11.17 9.21 3.43
C LEU A 23 -12.33 8.61 4.22
N GLY A 24 -12.03 7.65 5.11
CA GLY A 24 -13.02 6.89 5.87
C GLY A 24 -13.32 5.49 5.32
N SER A 25 -12.82 5.12 4.13
CA SER A 25 -12.83 3.74 3.67
C SER A 25 -11.80 2.90 4.43
N LEU A 26 -12.20 1.67 4.75
CA LEU A 26 -11.31 0.66 5.31
C LEU A 26 -10.27 0.27 4.26
N VAL A 27 -9.02 0.66 4.52
CA VAL A 27 -7.89 0.18 3.75
C VAL A 27 -7.71 -1.31 4.05
N PRO A 28 -7.41 -2.17 3.04
CA PRO A 28 -7.15 -3.58 3.28
C PRO A 28 -6.01 -3.78 4.28
N ASN A 29 -6.02 -4.90 4.99
CA ASN A 29 -4.96 -5.20 5.94
C ASN A 29 -3.60 -5.30 5.25
N GLU A 30 -2.55 -5.05 6.01
CA GLU A 30 -1.17 -5.10 5.54
C GLU A 30 -0.80 -6.47 4.93
N VAL A 31 -1.43 -7.55 5.41
CA VAL A 31 -1.24 -8.92 4.92
C VAL A 31 -1.86 -9.06 3.53
N ASP A 32 -3.12 -8.67 3.34
CA ASP A 32 -3.79 -8.70 2.03
C ASP A 32 -3.06 -7.82 1.01
N LEU A 33 -2.58 -6.65 1.43
CA LEU A 33 -1.76 -5.78 0.59
C LEU A 33 -0.43 -6.45 0.24
N ALA A 34 0.22 -7.08 1.21
CA ALA A 34 1.48 -7.78 1.00
C ALA A 34 1.32 -8.93 -0.01
N GLU A 35 0.24 -9.70 0.08
CA GLU A 35 -0.11 -10.74 -0.88
C GLU A 35 -0.45 -10.17 -2.26
N THR A 36 -1.25 -9.11 -2.31
CA THR A 36 -1.64 -8.42 -3.55
C THR A 36 -0.42 -7.86 -4.31
N TYR A 37 0.50 -7.22 -3.60
CA TYR A 37 1.72 -6.67 -4.18
C TYR A 37 2.87 -7.68 -4.26
N GLY A 38 2.69 -8.92 -3.76
CA GLY A 38 3.74 -9.93 -3.70
C GLY A 38 4.98 -9.49 -2.92
N CYS A 39 4.81 -8.66 -1.89
CA CYS A 39 5.90 -8.10 -1.09
C CYS A 39 5.78 -8.50 0.38
N ALA A 40 6.84 -8.28 1.16
CA ALA A 40 6.79 -8.59 2.59
C ALA A 40 5.85 -7.62 3.32
N ARG A 41 5.14 -8.11 4.34
CA ARG A 41 4.30 -7.28 5.21
C ARG A 41 5.04 -6.07 5.80
N ALA A 42 6.32 -6.26 6.14
CA ALA A 42 7.20 -5.18 6.59
C ALA A 42 7.39 -4.06 5.54
N THR A 43 7.38 -4.41 4.25
CA THR A 43 7.46 -3.47 3.12
C THR A 43 6.20 -2.62 3.03
N VAL A 44 5.01 -3.24 3.15
CA VAL A 44 3.73 -2.52 3.18
C VAL A 44 3.62 -1.65 4.43
N ASN A 45 3.94 -2.19 5.61
CA ASN A 45 3.89 -1.44 6.86
C ASN A 45 4.82 -0.22 6.80
N ARG A 46 6.01 -0.35 6.21
CA ARG A 46 6.92 0.77 5.99
C ARG A 46 6.35 1.80 5.02
N ALA A 47 5.72 1.36 3.92
CA ALA A 47 5.06 2.25 2.96
C ALA A 47 3.93 3.07 3.61
N MET A 48 3.10 2.41 4.43
CA MET A 48 2.00 3.03 5.18
C MET A 48 2.49 4.01 6.25
N ARG A 49 3.56 3.68 6.98
CA ARG A 49 4.13 4.57 8.03
C ARG A 49 4.79 5.81 7.47
N GLU A 50 5.27 5.75 6.23
CA GLU A 50 5.87 6.92 5.56
C GLU A 50 4.86 7.68 4.69
N LEU A 51 3.60 7.25 4.62
CA LEU A 51 2.55 7.93 3.85
C LEU A 51 2.19 9.27 4.49
#